data_AF-A0A3M1HJ30-F1
#
_entry.id   AF-A0A3M1HJ30-F1
#
_cell.length_a   1.000
_cell.length_b   1.000
_cell.length_c   1.000
_cell.angle_alpha   90.00
_cell.angle_beta   90.00
_cell.angle_gamma   90.00
#
_symmetry.space_group_name_H-M   'P 1'
#
loop_
_entity.id
_entity.type
_entity.pdbx_description
1 polymer ?
#
loop_
_entity_poly.entity_id
_entity_poly.type
_entity_poly.pdbx_seq_one_letter_code
_entity_poly.pdbx_strand_id
1 'polypeptide(L)'
;MLGDAPPESEEALRAYGYHLGMAFQIIDDILDFVADEATLGKPAGSDLRSGIITLPLYFYLQKPHRRDELVQLVEAGKGSDEVIAEVVRMVRDSDAIGRARDEAVSFVEQAIAALAPLPPGPHHDALNDIARYVVEREF
;
A
#
# COMPACT_ATOMS: atom_id res chain seq x y z
N MET A 1 24.91 -12.74 2.72
CA MET A 1 25.12 -12.79 4.18
C MET A 1 25.05 -14.20 4.79
N LEU A 2 24.65 -15.25 4.05
CA LEU A 2 24.79 -16.66 4.49
C LEU A 2 25.34 -17.60 3.40
N GLY A 3 25.23 -17.21 2.12
CA GLY A 3 25.74 -17.98 0.98
C GLY A 3 26.97 -17.38 0.32
N ASP A 4 27.72 -16.52 1.02
CA ASP A 4 28.96 -15.88 0.53
C ASP A 4 28.83 -15.22 -0.86
N ALA A 5 27.67 -14.60 -1.11
CA ALA A 5 27.41 -13.90 -2.36
C ALA A 5 28.28 -12.64 -2.49
N PRO A 6 28.59 -12.20 -3.72
CA PRO A 6 29.29 -10.93 -3.93
C PRO A 6 28.53 -9.75 -3.29
N PRO A 7 29.23 -8.72 -2.77
CA PRO A 7 28.59 -7.57 -2.13
C PRO A 7 27.52 -6.88 -3.00
N GLU A 8 27.73 -6.85 -4.32
CA GLU A 8 26.76 -6.32 -5.28
C GLU A 8 25.43 -7.09 -5.29
N SER A 9 25.50 -8.44 -5.19
CA SER A 9 24.30 -9.27 -5.09
C SER A 9 23.57 -9.07 -3.77
N GLU A 10 24.30 -8.83 -2.67
CA GLU A 10 23.69 -8.52 -1.38
C GLU A 10 22.98 -7.16 -1.39
N GLU A 11 23.57 -6.15 -2.03
CA GLU A 11 22.95 -4.84 -2.20
C GLU A 11 21.68 -4.92 -3.06
N ALA A 12 21.77 -5.64 -4.19
CA ALA A 12 20.63 -5.91 -5.07
C ALA A 12 19.45 -6.53 -4.31
N LEU A 13 19.71 -7.59 -3.53
CA LEU A 13 18.66 -8.27 -2.75
C LEU A 13 18.12 -7.41 -1.61
N ARG A 14 18.95 -6.56 -0.99
CA ARG A 14 18.50 -5.61 0.05
C ARG A 14 17.57 -4.56 -0.54
N ALA A 15 17.95 -3.95 -1.66
CA ALA A 15 17.13 -2.98 -2.37
C ALA A 15 15.81 -3.62 -2.85
N TYR A 16 15.88 -4.81 -3.46
CA TYR A 16 14.71 -5.59 -3.83
C TYR A 16 13.75 -5.77 -2.64
N GLY A 17 14.25 -6.28 -1.51
CA GLY A 17 13.43 -6.54 -0.33
C GLY A 17 12.79 -5.29 0.25
N TYR A 18 13.53 -4.17 0.25
CA TYR A 18 13.00 -2.88 0.70
C TYR A 18 11.85 -2.41 -0.19
N HIS A 19 12.06 -2.34 -1.50
CA HIS A 19 11.05 -1.86 -2.44
C HIS A 19 9.83 -2.79 -2.49
N LEU A 20 10.04 -4.11 -2.47
CA LEU A 20 8.94 -5.07 -2.37
C LEU A 20 8.13 -4.87 -1.08
N GLY A 21 8.80 -4.68 0.05
CA GLY A 21 8.14 -4.44 1.34
C GLY A 21 7.31 -3.15 1.35
N MET A 22 7.82 -2.09 0.73
CA MET A 22 7.08 -0.83 0.56
C MET A 22 5.83 -1.01 -0.29
N ALA A 23 5.94 -1.67 -1.45
CA ALA A 23 4.78 -1.98 -2.29
C ALA A 23 3.74 -2.83 -1.54
N PHE A 24 4.20 -3.85 -0.80
CA PHE A 24 3.33 -4.73 -0.02
C PHE A 24 2.55 -3.95 1.04
N GLN A 25 3.22 -3.07 1.80
CA GLN A 25 2.56 -2.27 2.83
C GLN A 25 1.53 -1.32 2.23
N ILE A 26 1.85 -0.65 1.11
CA ILE A 26 0.89 0.26 0.46
C ILE A 26 -0.35 -0.51 -0.03
N ILE A 27 -0.19 -1.73 -0.54
CA ILE A 27 -1.32 -2.58 -0.93
C ILE A 27 -2.15 -3.00 0.28
N ASP A 28 -1.52 -3.33 1.41
CA ASP A 28 -2.23 -3.64 2.67
C ASP A 28 -3.02 -2.42 3.19
N ASP A 29 -2.43 -1.22 3.12
CA ASP A 29 -3.11 0.02 3.46
C ASP A 29 -4.31 0.29 2.54
N ILE A 30 -4.20 0.01 1.24
CA ILE A 30 -5.31 0.14 0.26
C ILE A 30 -6.44 -0.84 0.61
N LEU A 31 -6.07 -2.08 0.95
CA LEU A 31 -7.00 -3.13 1.33
C LEU A 31 -7.90 -2.71 2.49
N ASP A 32 -7.36 -1.99 3.48
CA ASP A 32 -8.14 -1.45 4.61
C ASP A 32 -9.28 -0.51 4.16
N PHE A 33 -9.19 0.10 2.97
CA PHE A 33 -10.24 0.97 2.43
C PHE A 33 -11.18 0.29 1.43
N VAL A 34 -10.74 -0.72 0.69
CA VAL A 34 -11.49 -1.23 -0.48
C VAL A 34 -12.14 -2.58 -0.27
N ALA A 35 -11.50 -3.47 0.49
CA ALA A 35 -11.96 -4.83 0.58
C ALA A 35 -13.23 -4.95 1.45
N ASP A 36 -14.04 -5.95 1.13
CA ASP A 36 -15.21 -6.28 1.93
C ASP A 36 -14.79 -6.97 3.25
N GLU A 37 -15.68 -6.92 4.23
CA GLU A 37 -15.41 -7.51 5.55
C GLU A 37 -15.19 -9.03 5.48
N ALA A 38 -15.76 -9.70 4.47
CA ALA A 38 -15.59 -11.13 4.24
C ALA A 38 -14.17 -11.48 3.77
N THR A 39 -13.53 -10.60 3.00
CA THR A 39 -12.18 -10.76 2.46
C THR A 39 -11.12 -10.33 3.48
N LEU A 40 -11.38 -9.27 4.25
CA LEU A 40 -10.47 -8.77 5.28
C LEU A 40 -10.54 -9.54 6.61
N GLY A 41 -11.68 -10.18 6.91
CA GLY A 41 -11.98 -10.74 8.23
C GLY A 41 -12.13 -9.68 9.34
N LYS A 42 -12.16 -8.39 8.97
CA LYS A 42 -12.33 -7.22 9.84
C LYS A 42 -13.08 -6.11 9.10
N PRO A 43 -13.77 -5.18 9.79
CA PRO A 43 -14.37 -4.01 9.16
C PRO A 43 -13.30 -3.13 8.49
N ALA A 44 -13.61 -2.56 7.33
CA ALA A 44 -12.77 -1.57 6.66
C ALA A 44 -12.52 -0.34 7.55
N GLY A 45 -11.38 0.31 7.37
CA GLY A 45 -10.96 1.49 8.12
C GLY A 45 -10.39 1.18 9.50
N SER A 46 -9.77 0.01 9.69
CA SER A 46 -9.18 -0.39 10.97
C SER A 46 -7.98 0.48 11.36
N ASP A 47 -7.22 0.96 10.37
CA ASP A 47 -6.09 1.88 10.61
C ASP A 47 -6.61 3.26 11.02
N LEU A 48 -7.63 3.76 10.33
CA LEU A 48 -8.29 5.01 10.65
C LEU A 48 -8.87 4.99 12.07
N ARG A 49 -9.49 3.87 12.45
CA ARG A 49 -10.05 3.63 13.79
C ARG A 49 -8.98 3.64 14.89
N SER A 50 -7.75 3.28 14.53
CA SER A 50 -6.56 3.35 15.40
C SER A 50 -5.84 4.71 15.34
N GLY A 51 -6.37 5.67 14.56
CA GLY A 51 -5.79 6.99 14.37
C GLY A 51 -4.56 7.02 13.47
N ILE A 52 -4.33 5.96 12.68
CA ILE A 52 -3.19 5.87 11.76
C ILE A 52 -3.59 6.50 10.43
N ILE A 53 -2.76 7.42 9.93
CA ILE A 53 -2.92 8.02 8.61
C ILE A 53 -2.03 7.26 7.63
N THR A 54 -2.63 6.40 6.82
CA THR A 54 -1.97 5.65 5.76
C THR A 54 -1.97 6.41 4.44
N LEU A 55 -1.27 5.88 3.43
CA LEU A 55 -1.04 6.59 2.15
C LEU A 55 -2.33 6.98 1.41
N PRO A 56 -3.38 6.14 1.33
CA PRO A 56 -4.65 6.54 0.71
C PRO A 56 -5.28 7.78 1.36
N LEU A 57 -5.35 7.82 2.70
CA LEU A 57 -5.90 8.97 3.42
C LEU A 57 -5.01 10.21 3.24
N TYR A 58 -3.69 10.03 3.26
CA TYR A 58 -2.76 11.12 3.00
C TYR A 58 -3.01 11.77 1.63
N PHE A 59 -3.13 10.97 0.56
CA PHE A 59 -3.41 11.50 -0.78
C PHE A 59 -4.78 12.15 -0.90
N TYR A 60 -5.78 11.64 -0.20
CA TYR A 60 -7.10 12.28 -0.11
C TYR A 60 -7.01 13.67 0.53
N LEU A 61 -6.26 13.79 1.63
CA LEU A 61 -6.11 15.02 2.41
C LEU A 61 -5.25 16.10 1.72
N GLN A 62 -4.49 15.76 0.67
CA GLN A 62 -3.70 16.75 -0.08
C GLN A 62 -4.57 17.80 -0.79
N LYS A 63 -5.87 17.53 -0.99
CA LYS A 63 -6.82 18.49 -1.55
C LYS A 63 -7.29 19.44 -0.43
N PRO A 64 -7.10 20.77 -0.54
CA PRO A 64 -7.35 21.71 0.56
C PRO A 64 -8.74 21.60 1.21
N HIS A 65 -9.79 21.42 0.39
CA HIS A 65 -11.18 21.32 0.86
C HIS A 65 -11.49 20.02 1.63
N ARG A 66 -10.72 18.95 1.40
CA ARG A 66 -10.96 17.63 2.01
C ARG A 66 -10.57 17.58 3.48
N ARG A 67 -9.62 18.42 3.89
CA ARG A 67 -9.25 18.57 5.30
C ARG A 67 -10.39 19.21 6.09
N ASP A 68 -10.96 20.30 5.58
CA ASP A 68 -12.06 20.99 6.25
C ASP A 68 -13.31 20.11 6.34
N GLU A 69 -13.59 19.35 5.28
CA GLU A 69 -14.68 18.37 5.24
C GLU A 69 -14.51 17.26 6.31
N LEU A 70 -13.29 16.74 6.48
CA LEU A 70 -12.98 15.75 7.52
C LEU A 70 -13.14 16.33 8.93
N VAL A 71 -12.66 17.56 9.16
CA VAL A 71 -12.81 18.24 10.46
C VAL A 71 -14.30 18.43 10.79
N GLN A 72 -15.10 18.92 9.84
CA GLN A 72 -16.54 19.09 10.02
C GLN A 72 -17.25 17.76 10.32
N LEU A 73 -16.84 16.68 9.65
CA LEU A 73 -17.41 15.35 9.87
C LEU A 73 -17.15 14.84 11.30
N VAL A 74 -15.94 15.06 11.81
CA VAL A 74 -15.56 14.70 13.19
C VAL A 74 -16.27 15.58 14.21
N GLU A 75 -16.34 16.89 13.98
CA GLU A 75 -17.02 17.85 14.87
C GLU A 75 -18.54 17.65 14.94
N ALA A 76 -19.16 17.13 13.87
CA ALA A 76 -20.59 16.87 13.80
C ALA A 76 -21.08 15.71 14.70
N GLY A 77 -20.17 15.01 15.41
CA GLY A 77 -20.53 14.09 16.49
C GLY A 77 -21.37 12.88 16.07
N LYS A 78 -21.37 12.51 14.79
CA LYS A 78 -21.82 11.17 14.37
C LYS A 78 -20.86 10.17 15.01
N GLY A 79 -21.34 9.02 15.47
CA GLY A 79 -20.50 8.06 16.20
C GLY A 79 -19.19 7.74 15.45
N SER A 80 -18.16 7.30 16.19
CA SER A 80 -16.84 7.00 15.62
C SER A 80 -16.95 6.10 14.39
N ASP A 81 -17.89 5.17 14.41
CA ASP A 81 -18.08 4.14 13.40
C ASP A 81 -18.74 4.69 12.14
N GLU A 82 -19.77 5.53 12.27
CA GLU A 82 -20.40 6.19 11.14
C GLU A 82 -19.46 7.19 10.48
N VAL A 83 -18.66 7.91 11.29
CA VAL A 83 -17.61 8.81 10.78
C VAL A 83 -16.56 8.02 10.02
N ILE A 84 -16.05 6.92 10.57
CA ILE A 84 -15.06 6.07 9.91
C ILE A 84 -15.61 5.52 8.59
N ALA A 85 -16.84 4.99 8.59
CA ALA A 85 -17.45 4.46 7.37
C ALA A 85 -17.60 5.53 6.29
N GLU A 86 -17.95 6.75 6.68
CA GLU A 86 -18.06 7.88 5.75
C GLU A 86 -16.69 8.29 5.20
N VAL A 87 -15.65 8.40 6.04
CA VAL A 87 -14.29 8.70 5.57
C VAL A 87 -13.78 7.62 4.62
N VAL A 88 -13.99 6.35 4.96
CA VAL A 88 -13.61 5.22 4.09
C VAL A 88 -14.30 5.37 2.72
N ARG A 89 -15.61 5.66 2.70
CA ARG A 89 -16.36 5.90 1.47
C ARG A 89 -15.80 7.07 0.66
N MET A 90 -15.51 8.21 1.31
CA MET A 90 -14.98 9.39 0.64
C MET A 90 -13.58 9.16 0.03
N VAL A 91 -12.71 8.44 0.74
CA VAL A 91 -11.38 8.06 0.23
C VAL A 91 -11.54 7.09 -0.94
N ARG A 92 -12.40 6.07 -0.80
CA ARG A 92 -12.69 5.07 -1.84
C ARG A 92 -13.26 5.69 -3.12
N ASP A 93 -14.14 6.66 -3.00
CA ASP A 93 -14.78 7.36 -4.14
C ASP A 93 -13.88 8.44 -4.77
N SER A 94 -12.67 8.64 -4.24
CA SER A 94 -11.69 9.60 -4.76
C SER A 94 -10.62 8.96 -5.64
N ASP A 95 -9.77 9.78 -6.24
CA ASP A 95 -8.56 9.35 -6.94
C ASP A 95 -7.45 8.84 -6.00
N ALA A 96 -7.61 8.94 -4.68
CA ALA A 96 -6.56 8.63 -3.72
C ALA A 96 -6.15 7.15 -3.71
N ILE A 97 -7.10 6.23 -3.90
CA ILE A 97 -6.81 4.79 -4.02
C ILE A 97 -5.95 4.52 -5.26
N GLY A 98 -6.33 5.10 -6.40
CA GLY A 98 -5.56 4.96 -7.65
C GLY A 98 -4.15 5.49 -7.48
N ARG A 99 -3.98 6.68 -6.89
CA ARG A 99 -2.67 7.28 -6.63
C ARG A 99 -1.81 6.44 -5.68
N ALA A 100 -2.39 5.87 -4.63
CA ALA A 100 -1.68 4.96 -3.73
C ALA A 100 -1.24 3.69 -4.48
N ARG A 101 -2.09 3.16 -5.36
CA ARG A 101 -1.76 2.01 -6.19
C ARG A 101 -0.62 2.31 -7.16
N ASP A 102 -0.62 3.48 -7.80
CA ASP A 102 0.46 3.90 -8.69
C ASP A 102 1.81 3.98 -7.95
N GLU A 103 1.80 4.45 -6.69
CA GLU A 103 2.99 4.46 -5.83
C GLU A 103 3.48 3.02 -5.55
N ALA A 104 2.57 2.09 -5.23
CA ALA A 104 2.93 0.69 -5.03
C ALA A 104 3.53 0.05 -6.30
N VAL A 105 2.98 0.36 -7.48
CA VAL A 105 3.51 -0.10 -8.78
C VAL A 105 4.92 0.45 -9.01
N SER A 106 5.16 1.72 -8.72
CA SER A 106 6.51 2.33 -8.80
C SER A 106 7.51 1.60 -7.90
N PHE A 107 7.12 1.21 -6.69
CA PHE A 107 7.97 0.40 -5.82
C PHE A 107 8.21 -1.01 -6.37
N VAL A 108 7.22 -1.66 -6.98
CA VAL A 108 7.43 -2.96 -7.66
C VAL A 108 8.42 -2.84 -8.81
N GLU A 109 8.32 -1.80 -9.63
CA GLU A 109 9.26 -1.54 -10.73
C GLU A 109 10.68 -1.34 -10.21
N GLN A 110 10.85 -0.60 -9.11
CA GLN A 110 12.14 -0.42 -8.44
C GLN A 110 12.68 -1.74 -7.86
N ALA A 111 11.82 -2.59 -7.29
CA ALA A 111 12.22 -3.90 -6.80
C ALA A 111 12.74 -4.77 -7.95
N ILE A 112 11.99 -4.87 -9.05
CA ILE A 112 12.39 -5.62 -10.25
C ILE A 112 13.71 -5.10 -10.82
N ALA A 113 13.86 -3.78 -10.93
CA ALA A 113 15.09 -3.16 -11.42
C ALA A 113 16.30 -3.48 -10.53
N ALA A 114 16.12 -3.59 -9.21
CA ALA A 114 17.18 -3.92 -8.28
C ALA A 114 17.75 -5.34 -8.49
N LEU A 115 17.01 -6.25 -9.14
CA LEU A 115 17.48 -7.61 -9.43
C LEU A 115 18.45 -7.70 -10.61
N ALA A 116 18.62 -6.62 -11.39
CA ALA A 116 19.43 -6.63 -12.61
C ALA A 116 20.88 -7.18 -12.46
N PRO A 117 21.58 -7.00 -11.32
CA PRO A 117 22.92 -7.57 -11.13
C PRO A 117 22.95 -9.08 -10.86
N LEU A 118 21.80 -9.72 -10.59
CA LEU A 118 21.73 -11.14 -10.26
C LEU A 118 21.72 -12.00 -11.54
N PRO A 119 22.30 -13.21 -11.50
CA PRO A 119 22.29 -14.10 -12.65
C PRO A 119 20.87 -14.53 -13.02
N PRO A 120 20.55 -14.63 -14.33
CA PRO A 120 19.24 -15.10 -14.77
C PRO A 120 19.04 -16.58 -14.40
N GLY A 121 17.80 -16.96 -14.12
CA GLY A 121 17.44 -18.33 -13.76
C GLY A 121 16.14 -18.39 -12.97
N PRO A 122 15.71 -19.60 -12.56
CA PRO A 122 14.40 -19.82 -11.96
C PRO A 122 14.17 -19.02 -10.67
N HIS A 123 15.23 -18.75 -9.90
CA HIS A 123 15.12 -17.94 -8.68
C HIS A 123 14.96 -16.44 -8.99
N HIS A 124 15.66 -15.94 -10.01
CA HIS A 124 15.50 -14.56 -10.47
C HIS A 124 14.08 -14.34 -11.02
N ASP A 125 13.58 -15.30 -11.82
CA ASP A 125 12.23 -15.24 -12.38
C ASP A 125 11.16 -15.28 -11.28
N ALA A 126 11.31 -16.17 -10.30
CA ALA A 126 10.40 -16.25 -9.16
C ALA A 126 10.34 -14.96 -8.33
N LEU A 127 11.46 -14.25 -8.15
CA LEU A 127 11.46 -12.95 -7.46
C LEU A 127 10.71 -11.89 -8.28
N ASN A 128 10.90 -11.86 -9.60
CA ASN A 128 10.12 -10.96 -10.47
C ASN A 128 8.61 -11.26 -10.39
N ASP A 129 8.24 -12.53 -10.40
CA ASP A 129 6.83 -12.94 -10.32
C ASP A 129 6.21 -12.57 -8.97
N ILE A 130 6.95 -12.77 -7.86
CA ILE A 130 6.51 -12.33 -6.52
C ILE A 130 6.27 -10.82 -6.50
N ALA A 131 7.20 -10.02 -7.06
CA ALA A 131 7.07 -8.57 -7.08
C ALA A 131 5.83 -8.11 -7.86
N ARG A 132 5.58 -8.66 -9.04
CA ARG A 132 4.38 -8.36 -9.83
C ARG A 132 3.10 -8.77 -9.13
N TYR A 133 3.12 -9.96 -8.52
CA TYR A 133 1.95 -10.50 -7.82
C TYR A 133 1.44 -9.55 -6.73
N VAL A 134 2.31 -8.81 -6.03
CA VAL A 134 1.91 -7.89 -4.94
C VAL A 134 0.85 -6.88 -5.38
N VAL A 135 0.96 -6.31 -6.59
CA VAL A 135 0.06 -5.26 -7.10
C VAL A 135 -1.06 -5.78 -8.02
N GLU A 136 -0.94 -7.03 -8.46
CA GLU A 136 -1.92 -7.74 -9.30
C GLU A 136 -3.03 -8.42 -8.49
N ARG A 137 -2.89 -8.54 -7.17
CA ARG A 137 -3.94 -9.13 -6.32
C ARG A 137 -5.27 -8.44 -6.57
N GLU A 138 -6.25 -9.21 -7.03
CA GLU A 138 -7.64 -8.79 -7.11
C GLU A 138 -8.25 -8.87 -5.70
N PHE A 139 -9.00 -7.83 -5.32
CA PHE A 139 -9.69 -7.72 -4.04
C PHE A 139 -11.12 -7.24 -4.26
#